data_AF-A0A356IK92-F1
#
_entry.id   AF-A0A356IK92-F1
#
_cell.length_a   1.000
_cell.length_b   1.000
_cell.length_c   1.000
_cell.angle_alpha   90.00
_cell.angle_beta   90.00
_cell.angle_gamma   90.00
#
_symmetry.space_group_name_H-M   'P 1'
#
loop_
_entity.id
_entity.type
_entity.pdbx_description
1 polymer ?
#
loop_
_entity_poly.entity_id
_entity_poly.type
_entity_poly.pdbx_seq_one_letter_code
_entity_poly.pdbx_strand_id
1 'polypeptide(L)'
;IEMIEAVGHQYYPDYFRALGRLLKEDGLALIQAITIDDKRYEKAKNDIDWIQRYIFPGACLPSIKALTEVSGRHSNLELKHMEDITPHYARTLRLWRERFFNNIEQIRDLGYNEEFIRMWDYYLCYCEGGFAERVIGDVQMLFAKPLYRGQPVLGRLS
;
A
#
# COMPACT_ATOMS: atom_id res chain seq x y z
N ILE A 1 1.17 -2.28 7.64
CA ILE A 1 1.57 -2.87 6.35
C ILE A 1 0.30 -3.12 5.56
N GLU A 2 0.21 -2.64 4.31
CA GLU A 2 -0.86 -2.97 3.35
C GLU A 2 -2.28 -2.83 3.95
N MET A 3 -2.47 -1.78 4.75
CA MET A 3 -3.70 -1.52 5.51
C MET A 3 -4.30 -0.16 5.15
N ILE A 4 -3.48 0.79 4.72
CA ILE A 4 -3.91 2.17 4.55
C ILE A 4 -4.83 2.32 3.33
N GLU A 5 -4.70 1.41 2.37
CA GLU A 5 -5.55 1.26 1.20
C GLU A 5 -6.99 0.94 1.60
N ALA A 6 -7.18 0.16 2.67
CA ALA A 6 -8.48 -0.21 3.21
C ALA A 6 -9.07 0.84 4.18
N VAL A 7 -8.27 1.82 4.63
CA VAL A 7 -8.74 2.88 5.53
C VAL A 7 -9.73 3.80 4.81
N GLY A 8 -9.52 4.06 3.52
CA GLY A 8 -10.32 5.01 2.74
C GLY A 8 -9.89 6.47 2.96
N HIS A 9 -9.85 7.25 1.89
CA HIS A 9 -9.20 8.55 1.86
C HIS A 9 -9.75 9.56 2.89
N GLN A 10 -11.05 9.48 3.16
CA GLN A 10 -11.75 10.35 4.11
C GLN A 10 -11.30 10.12 5.56
N TYR A 11 -10.70 8.97 5.87
CA TYR A 11 -10.28 8.58 7.22
C TYR A 11 -8.76 8.68 7.44
N TYR A 12 -7.97 9.08 6.44
CA TYR A 12 -6.53 9.32 6.63
C TYR A 12 -6.24 10.31 7.78
N PRO A 13 -7.00 11.42 7.97
CA PRO A 13 -6.80 12.31 9.12
C PRO A 13 -6.93 11.60 10.47
N ASP A 14 -7.94 10.73 10.63
CA ASP A 14 -8.17 9.98 11.87
C ASP A 14 -7.09 8.93 12.08
N TYR A 15 -6.65 8.27 11.01
CA TYR A 15 -5.55 7.33 11.02
C TYR A 15 -4.25 7.97 11.53
N PHE A 16 -3.82 9.10 10.94
CA PHE A 16 -2.60 9.79 11.37
C PHE A 16 -2.73 10.39 12.78
N ARG A 17 -3.91 10.88 13.16
CA ARG A 17 -4.15 11.34 14.55
C ARG A 17 -4.02 10.20 15.55
N ALA A 18 -4.51 9.01 15.21
CA ALA A 18 -4.36 7.83 16.04
C ALA A 18 -2.89 7.42 16.19
N LEU A 19 -2.12 7.39 15.09
CA LEU A 19 -0.67 7.13 15.16
C LEU A 19 0.05 8.15 16.06
N GLY A 20 -0.24 9.44 15.88
CA GLY A 20 0.34 10.51 16.69
C GLY A 20 0.05 10.38 18.19
N ARG A 21 -1.15 9.89 18.56
CA ARG A 21 -1.55 9.66 19.97
C ARG A 21 -0.95 8.39 20.57
N LEU A 22 -0.80 7.33 19.77
CA LEU A 22 -0.40 6.00 20.27
C LEU A 22 1.12 5.83 20.36
N LEU A 23 1.89 6.60 19.59
CA LEU A 23 3.34 6.57 19.64
C LEU A 23 3.89 7.39 20.82
N LYS A 24 4.98 6.92 21.42
CA LYS A 24 5.82 7.70 22.35
C LYS A 24 6.34 8.97 21.67
N GLU A 25 6.78 9.96 22.43
CA GLU A 25 7.27 11.24 21.87
C GLU A 25 8.52 11.13 20.98
N ASP A 26 9.25 10.03 21.07
CA ASP A 26 10.40 9.65 20.23
C ASP A 26 10.10 8.47 19.29
N GLY A 27 8.83 8.07 19.18
CA GLY A 27 8.39 6.89 18.46
C GLY A 27 8.49 7.01 16.93
N LEU A 28 8.52 5.84 16.28
CA LEU A 28 8.53 5.67 14.83
C LEU A 28 7.29 4.90 14.38
N ALA A 29 6.78 5.23 13.20
CA ALA A 29 5.80 4.43 12.46
C ALA A 29 6.32 4.11 11.07
N LEU A 30 6.25 2.83 10.70
CA LEU A 30 6.47 2.40 9.32
C LEU A 30 5.13 2.09 8.67
N ILE A 31 4.81 2.80 7.59
CA ILE A 31 3.62 2.58 6.78
C ILE A 31 4.08 2.07 5.42
N GLN A 32 3.75 0.82 5.10
CA GLN A 32 3.83 0.32 3.73
C GLN A 32 2.49 0.53 3.03
N ALA A 33 2.53 1.07 1.82
CA ALA A 33 1.35 1.44 1.06
C ALA A 33 1.55 1.23 -0.44
N ILE A 34 0.61 0.53 -1.07
CA ILE A 34 0.40 0.60 -2.51
C ILE A 34 -0.12 2.00 -2.84
N THR A 35 0.54 2.67 -3.79
CA THR A 35 0.28 4.06 -4.14
C THR A 35 -0.12 4.23 -5.60
N ILE A 36 -0.83 5.32 -5.87
CA ILE A 36 -1.13 5.79 -7.23
C ILE A 36 -0.46 7.15 -7.46
N ASP A 37 -0.15 7.44 -8.73
CA ASP A 37 0.38 8.74 -9.16
C ASP A 37 -0.52 9.90 -8.69
N ASP A 38 0.11 10.96 -8.19
CA ASP A 38 -0.56 12.14 -7.62
C ASP A 38 -1.54 12.79 -8.60
N LYS A 39 -1.25 12.79 -9.91
CA LYS A 39 -2.14 13.40 -10.92
C LYS A 39 -3.42 12.58 -11.12
N ARG A 40 -3.36 11.27 -10.85
CA ARG A 40 -4.47 10.35 -11.00
C ARG A 40 -5.30 10.21 -9.72
N TYR A 41 -4.69 10.49 -8.56
CA TYR A 41 -5.32 10.31 -7.26
C TYR A 41 -6.68 11.00 -7.10
N GLU A 42 -6.79 12.28 -7.49
CA GLU A 42 -8.03 13.05 -7.33
C GLU A 42 -9.22 12.44 -8.08
N LYS A 43 -8.95 11.84 -9.24
CA LYS A 43 -9.95 11.09 -9.99
C LYS A 43 -10.18 9.71 -9.36
N ALA A 44 -9.10 8.96 -9.14
CA ALA A 44 -9.15 7.57 -8.67
C ALA A 44 -9.85 7.41 -7.31
N LYS A 45 -9.76 8.39 -6.41
CA LYS A 45 -10.43 8.32 -5.10
C LYS A 45 -11.96 8.37 -5.15
N ASN A 46 -12.53 8.82 -6.28
CA ASN A 46 -13.98 8.90 -6.50
C ASN A 46 -14.49 7.82 -7.47
N ASP A 47 -13.60 7.04 -8.07
CA ASP A 47 -13.93 6.04 -9.09
C ASP A 47 -13.89 4.64 -8.49
N ILE A 48 -14.91 3.82 -8.78
CA ILE A 48 -14.93 2.39 -8.44
C ILE A 48 -14.41 1.60 -9.64
N ASP A 49 -13.23 1.00 -9.50
CA ASP A 49 -12.66 0.14 -10.53
C ASP A 49 -13.02 -1.35 -10.34
N TRP A 50 -12.51 -2.20 -11.23
CA TRP A 50 -12.75 -3.64 -11.17
C TRP A 50 -12.20 -4.29 -9.89
N ILE A 51 -11.01 -3.88 -9.42
CA ILE A 51 -10.40 -4.40 -8.19
C ILE A 51 -11.28 -4.05 -7.00
N GLN A 52 -11.72 -2.80 -6.89
CA GLN A 52 -12.60 -2.36 -5.82
C GLN A 52 -13.92 -3.12 -5.85
N ARG A 53 -14.47 -3.41 -7.03
CA ARG A 53 -15.76 -4.10 -7.15
C ARG A 53 -15.69 -5.58 -6.75
N TYR A 54 -14.63 -6.29 -7.10
CA TYR A 54 -14.58 -7.75 -7.00
C TYR A 54 -13.58 -8.31 -5.99
N ILE A 55 -12.53 -7.56 -5.63
CA ILE A 55 -11.44 -8.04 -4.77
C ILE A 55 -11.40 -7.25 -3.45
N PHE A 56 -11.39 -5.91 -3.51
CA PHE A 56 -11.26 -5.05 -2.33
C PHE A 56 -12.32 -3.94 -2.27
N PRO A 57 -13.58 -4.26 -1.89
CA PRO A 57 -14.65 -3.26 -1.74
C PRO A 57 -14.28 -2.11 -0.80
N GLY A 58 -14.34 -0.89 -1.33
CA GLY A 58 -14.07 0.34 -0.58
C GLY A 58 -12.58 0.70 -0.44
N ALA A 59 -11.66 -0.10 -1.01
CA ALA A 59 -10.25 0.26 -1.01
C ALA A 59 -9.97 1.48 -1.90
N CYS A 60 -9.05 2.33 -1.48
CA CYS A 60 -8.60 3.49 -2.23
C CYS A 60 -7.08 3.57 -2.14
N LEU A 61 -6.40 3.55 -3.29
CA LEU A 61 -4.95 3.73 -3.30
C LEU A 61 -4.60 5.18 -2.93
N PRO A 62 -3.84 5.42 -1.86
CA PRO A 62 -3.33 6.76 -1.56
C PRO A 62 -2.32 7.22 -2.60
N SER A 63 -2.07 8.52 -2.61
CA SER A 63 -0.88 9.09 -3.23
C SER A 63 0.13 9.49 -2.16
N ILE A 64 1.43 9.53 -2.51
CA ILE A 64 2.49 9.94 -1.57
C ILE A 64 2.23 11.35 -1.05
N LYS A 65 1.81 12.26 -1.94
CA LYS A 65 1.42 13.63 -1.56
C LYS A 65 0.25 13.62 -0.57
N ALA A 66 -0.79 12.84 -0.82
CA ALA A 66 -1.94 12.77 0.08
C ALA A 66 -1.55 12.32 1.49
N LEU A 67 -0.71 11.27 1.61
CA LEU A 67 -0.26 10.77 2.92
C LEU A 67 0.64 11.77 3.65
N THR A 68 1.58 12.41 2.94
CA THR A 68 2.48 13.39 3.55
C THR A 68 1.76 14.66 3.99
N GLU A 69 0.82 15.17 3.19
CA GLU A 69 -0.01 16.32 3.57
C GLU A 69 -0.88 16.02 4.79
N VAL A 70 -1.54 14.86 4.82
CA VAL A 70 -2.38 14.47 5.95
C VAL A 70 -1.55 14.29 7.22
N SER A 71 -0.39 13.64 7.13
CA SER A 71 0.54 13.47 8.26
C SER A 71 0.87 14.81 8.90
N GLY A 72 1.29 15.80 8.11
CA GLY A 72 1.70 17.12 8.61
C GLY A 72 0.54 17.99 9.10
N ARG A 73 -0.68 17.83 8.56
CA ARG A 73 -1.85 18.61 8.98
C ARG A 73 -2.56 18.04 10.22
N HIS A 74 -2.52 16.73 10.41
CA HIS A 74 -3.37 16.04 11.40
C HIS A 74 -2.60 15.26 12.47
N SER A 75 -1.26 15.31 12.44
CA SER A 75 -0.41 14.72 13.46
C SER A 75 0.89 15.53 13.62
N ASN A 76 1.74 15.14 14.57
CA ASN A 76 3.10 15.63 14.69
C ASN A 76 4.14 14.65 14.13
N LEU A 77 3.71 13.78 13.20
CA LEU A 77 4.56 12.83 12.53
C LEU A 77 5.17 13.44 11.27
N GLU A 78 6.49 13.33 11.17
CA GLU A 78 7.27 13.80 10.04
C GLU A 78 7.84 12.63 9.26
N LEU A 79 7.74 12.65 7.93
CA LEU A 79 8.39 11.68 7.06
C LEU A 79 9.91 11.82 7.20
N LYS A 80 10.60 10.74 7.55
CA LYS A 80 12.07 10.67 7.68
C LYS A 80 12.73 9.87 6.57
N HIS A 81 12.04 8.87 6.04
CA HIS A 81 12.54 8.07 4.94
C HIS A 81 11.38 7.49 4.14
N MET A 82 11.62 7.26 2.86
CA MET A 82 10.73 6.51 1.99
C MET A 82 11.56 5.65 1.06
N GLU A 83 11.23 4.37 1.00
CA GLU A 83 11.83 3.41 0.07
C GLU A 83 10.75 2.96 -0.93
N ASP A 84 11.07 3.03 -2.22
CA ASP A 84 10.22 2.50 -3.30
C ASP A 84 10.57 1.02 -3.51
N ILE A 85 9.62 0.15 -3.16
CA ILE A 85 9.75 -1.31 -3.28
C ILE A 85 8.91 -1.87 -4.43
N THR A 86 8.38 -1.02 -5.33
CA THR A 86 7.56 -1.38 -6.50
C THR A 86 8.11 -2.59 -7.29
N PRO A 87 9.42 -2.67 -7.62
CA PRO A 87 9.94 -3.81 -8.39
C PRO A 87 9.80 -5.16 -7.66
N HIS A 88 9.79 -5.15 -6.33
CA HIS A 88 9.60 -6.36 -5.53
C HIS A 88 8.16 -6.87 -5.59
N TYR A 89 7.18 -5.98 -5.74
CA TYR A 89 5.77 -6.36 -5.74
C TYR A 89 5.36 -7.06 -7.04
N ALA A 90 5.86 -6.60 -8.20
CA ALA A 90 5.67 -7.30 -9.47
C ALA A 90 6.19 -8.76 -9.39
N ARG A 91 7.41 -8.95 -8.85
CA ARG A 91 7.95 -10.29 -8.62
C ARG A 91 7.10 -11.11 -7.64
N THR A 92 6.58 -10.47 -6.60
CA THR A 92 5.75 -11.12 -5.58
C THR A 92 4.46 -11.68 -6.20
N LEU A 93 3.75 -10.85 -6.98
CA LEU A 93 2.51 -11.24 -7.66
C LEU A 93 2.74 -12.37 -8.69
N ARG A 94 3.83 -12.29 -9.45
CA ARG A 94 4.22 -13.39 -10.36
C ARG A 94 4.40 -14.71 -9.63
N LEU A 95 5.15 -14.69 -8.53
CA LEU A 95 5.40 -15.89 -7.72
C LEU A 95 4.14 -16.40 -7.01
N TRP A 96 3.22 -15.51 -6.62
CA TRP A 96 1.91 -15.91 -6.10
C TRP A 96 1.08 -16.59 -7.18
N ARG A 97 1.06 -16.04 -8.39
CA ARG A 97 0.35 -16.61 -9.55
C ARG A 97 0.90 -17.98 -9.93
N GLU A 98 2.21 -18.15 -10.01
CA GLU A 98 2.85 -19.45 -10.26
C GLU A 98 2.46 -20.47 -9.18
N ARG A 99 2.53 -20.09 -7.90
CA ARG A 99 2.15 -20.98 -6.80
C ARG A 99 0.66 -21.31 -6.80
N PHE A 100 -0.20 -20.37 -7.17
CA PHE A 100 -1.64 -20.57 -7.30
C PHE A 100 -1.93 -21.68 -8.31
N PHE A 101 -1.36 -21.61 -9.52
CA PHE A 101 -1.57 -22.67 -10.53
C PHE A 101 -0.86 -23.98 -10.20
N ASN A 102 0.29 -23.95 -9.54
CA ASN A 102 0.95 -25.18 -9.06
C ASN A 102 0.11 -25.94 -8.02
N ASN A 103 -0.86 -25.29 -7.38
CA ASN A 103 -1.75 -25.90 -6.39
C ASN A 103 -3.22 -25.89 -6.83
N ILE A 104 -3.48 -25.80 -8.15
CA ILE A 104 -4.84 -25.59 -8.66
C ILE A 104 -5.82 -26.72 -8.28
N GLU A 105 -5.35 -27.96 -8.22
CA GLU A 105 -6.20 -29.09 -7.79
C GLU A 105 -6.63 -28.95 -6.33
N GLN A 106 -5.72 -28.54 -5.44
CA GLN A 106 -6.07 -28.28 -4.03
C GLN A 106 -7.08 -27.14 -3.91
N ILE A 107 -6.95 -26.10 -4.74
CA ILE A 107 -7.90 -24.98 -4.77
C ILE A 107 -9.29 -25.45 -5.23
N ARG A 108 -9.35 -26.34 -6.23
CA ARG A 108 -10.62 -26.97 -6.64
C ARG A 108 -11.21 -27.84 -5.54
N ASP A 109 -10.39 -28.62 -4.83
CA ASP A 109 -10.81 -29.46 -3.71
C ASP A 109 -11.39 -28.65 -2.54
N LEU A 110 -10.93 -27.40 -2.36
CA LEU A 110 -11.50 -26.44 -1.41
C LEU A 110 -12.88 -25.89 -1.84
N GLY A 111 -13.37 -26.25 -3.04
CA GLY A 111 -14.67 -25.84 -3.56
C GLY A 111 -14.66 -24.56 -4.38
N TYR A 112 -13.48 -24.01 -4.71
CA TYR A 112 -13.40 -22.84 -5.58
C TYR A 112 -13.62 -23.24 -7.04
N ASN A 113 -14.61 -22.60 -7.66
CA ASN A 113 -15.01 -22.88 -9.04
C ASN A 113 -14.10 -22.18 -10.07
N GLU A 114 -14.27 -22.54 -11.35
CA GLU A 114 -13.49 -21.96 -12.44
C GLU A 114 -13.72 -20.45 -12.62
N GLU A 115 -14.87 -19.92 -12.18
CA GLU A 115 -15.12 -18.47 -12.17
C GLU A 115 -14.19 -17.75 -11.20
N PHE A 116 -14.09 -18.25 -9.96
CA PHE A 116 -13.14 -17.73 -8.97
C PHE A 116 -11.70 -17.85 -9.47
N ILE A 117 -11.32 -19.00 -10.02
CA ILE A 117 -9.96 -19.24 -10.51
C ILE A 117 -9.58 -18.21 -11.58
N ARG A 118 -10.47 -17.97 -12.56
CA ARG A 118 -10.24 -16.98 -13.62
C ARG A 118 -10.20 -15.55 -13.07
N MET A 119 -11.07 -15.23 -12.12
CA MET A 119 -11.07 -13.93 -11.45
C MET A 119 -9.75 -13.70 -10.70
N TRP A 120 -9.25 -14.71 -9.99
CA TRP A 120 -8.02 -14.60 -9.20
C TRP A 120 -6.78 -14.54 -10.09
N ASP A 121 -6.74 -15.32 -11.17
CA ASP A 121 -5.69 -15.21 -12.20
C ASP A 121 -5.65 -13.80 -12.81
N TYR A 122 -6.82 -13.27 -13.18
CA TYR A 122 -6.93 -11.91 -13.71
C TYR A 122 -6.44 -10.88 -12.71
N TYR A 123 -6.85 -10.96 -11.44
CA TYR A 123 -6.38 -10.08 -10.38
C TYR A 123 -4.85 -10.09 -10.27
N LEU A 124 -4.24 -11.26 -10.17
CA LEU A 124 -2.79 -11.38 -9.98
C LEU A 124 -2.01 -10.84 -11.19
N CYS A 125 -2.40 -11.19 -12.42
CA CYS A 125 -1.68 -10.72 -13.61
C CYS A 125 -1.94 -9.23 -13.92
N TYR A 126 -3.16 -8.73 -13.65
CA TYR A 126 -3.49 -7.31 -13.79
C TYR A 126 -2.66 -6.46 -12.83
N CYS A 127 -2.59 -6.85 -11.55
CA CYS A 127 -1.76 -6.15 -10.58
C CYS A 127 -0.26 -6.28 -10.91
N GLU A 128 0.21 -7.45 -11.34
CA GLU A 128 1.61 -7.65 -11.75
C GLU A 128 2.00 -6.65 -12.84
N GLY A 129 1.17 -6.55 -13.89
CA GLY A 129 1.35 -5.56 -14.96
C GLY A 129 1.29 -4.12 -14.44
N GLY A 130 0.35 -3.82 -13.53
CA GLY A 130 0.23 -2.50 -12.91
C GLY A 130 1.51 -2.03 -12.19
N PHE A 131 2.17 -2.93 -11.44
CA PHE A 131 3.44 -2.63 -10.79
C PHE A 131 4.62 -2.64 -11.79
N ALA A 132 4.66 -3.59 -12.73
CA ALA A 132 5.73 -3.70 -13.72
C ALA A 132 5.82 -2.45 -14.62
N GLU A 133 4.66 -1.91 -15.01
CA GLU A 133 4.53 -0.70 -15.83
C GLU A 133 4.51 0.60 -15.00
N ARG A 134 4.69 0.50 -13.68
CA ARG A 134 4.67 1.64 -12.72
C ARG A 134 3.39 2.49 -12.81
N VAL A 135 2.27 1.85 -13.16
CA VAL A 135 0.93 2.46 -13.13
C VAL A 135 0.48 2.68 -11.69
N ILE A 136 0.93 1.80 -10.79
CA ILE A 136 0.86 1.87 -9.33
C ILE A 136 2.25 1.60 -8.75
N GLY A 137 2.50 2.05 -7.53
CA GLY A 137 3.75 1.81 -6.81
C GLY A 137 3.51 1.13 -5.47
N ASP A 138 4.56 0.67 -4.81
CA ASP A 138 4.53 0.24 -3.41
C ASP A 138 5.71 0.87 -2.67
N VAL A 139 5.42 1.52 -1.55
CA VAL A 139 6.42 2.30 -0.79
C VAL A 139 6.37 1.95 0.68
N GLN A 140 7.55 1.97 1.31
CA GLN A 140 7.68 1.96 2.77
C GLN A 140 8.05 3.35 3.25
N MET A 141 7.16 3.97 4.03
CA MET A 141 7.30 5.32 4.55
C MET A 141 7.56 5.28 6.06
N LEU A 142 8.73 5.77 6.48
CA LEU A 142 9.11 5.89 7.88
C LEU A 142 8.77 7.29 8.40
N PHE A 143 7.83 7.36 9.33
CA PHE A 143 7.44 8.57 10.04
C PHE A 143 8.02 8.58 11.46
N ALA A 144 8.37 9.76 11.96
CA ALA A 144 8.91 9.93 13.30
C ALA A 144 8.21 11.04 14.08
N LYS A 145 8.13 10.86 15.39
CA LYS A 145 7.71 11.89 16.33
C LYS A 145 8.82 12.94 16.54
N PRO A 146 8.50 14.16 17.01
CA PRO A 146 9.45 15.28 17.01
C PRO A 146 10.69 15.10 17.90
N LEU A 147 10.61 14.26 18.94
CA LEU A 147 11.74 13.99 19.83
C LEU A 147 12.64 12.84 19.34
N TYR A 148 12.34 12.21 18.20
CA TYR A 148 13.22 11.20 17.62
C TYR A 148 14.60 11.80 17.28
N ARG A 149 15.67 11.11 17.69
CA ARG A 149 17.08 11.52 17.48
C ARG A 149 17.93 10.40 16.86
N GLY A 150 17.30 9.48 16.13
CA GLY A 150 18.04 8.38 15.50
C GLY A 150 18.98 8.84 14.38
N GLN A 151 19.84 7.91 13.95
CA GLN A 151 20.82 8.20 12.91
C GLN A 151 20.17 8.38 11.53
N PRO A 152 20.80 9.14 10.61
CA PRO A 152 20.38 9.19 9.22
C PRO A 152 20.38 7.79 8.59
N VAL A 153 19.43 7.51 7.69
CA VAL A 153 19.32 6.22 7.01
C VAL A 153 20.56 5.89 6.18
N LEU A 154 21.21 6.90 5.59
CA LEU A 154 22.45 6.75 4.83
C LEU A 154 23.70 6.56 5.71
N GLY A 155 23.54 6.45 7.04
CA GLY A 155 24.65 6.37 7.98
C GLY A 155 25.37 7.70 8.19
N ARG A 156 26.57 7.66 8.78
CA ARG A 156 27.45 8.84 8.90
C ARG A 156 28.19 9.02 7.59
N LEU A 157 27.99 10.15 6.92
CA LEU A 157 28.90 10.62 5.89
C LEU A 157 30.20 11.01 6.61
N SER A 158 31.24 10.20 6.42
CA SER A 158 32.59 10.47 6.92
C SER A 158 33.25 11.63 6.19
#